data_AF-A0AAE0M2A5-F1
#
_entry.id   AF-A0AAE0M2A5-F1
#
_cell.length_a   1.000
_cell.length_b   1.000
_cell.length_c   1.000
_cell.angle_alpha   90.00
_cell.angle_beta   90.00
_cell.angle_gamma   90.00
#
_symmetry.space_group_name_H-M   'P 1'
#
loop_
_entity.id
_entity.type
_entity.pdbx_description
1 polymer ?
#
loop_
_entity_poly.entity_id
_entity_poly.type
_entity_poly.pdbx_seq_one_letter_code
_entity_poly.pdbx_strand_id
1 'polypeptide(L)'
;MVTVAFRYVRMVILSALFFAYLLFPSLYRIGDYVRQTNPWSGQKYVELAFSPIQAELACLYGHPIPGADSHYRDEHGVQVSTARTNTTAVTEPIPNIVHFIFGLQNPLRNPQAGHFDFLCYLAVRSAIVSLRPDTIYLHYTYLPSDHSNNNTNVDDPMNNPWIRRLSKHIRLIHHPPPATDNNNIQYSHLSDMMRLQFLLEKGGIYLDMDAFALRSFHDLLNPPAGRDVVLGHEGGNRWGLCNGIMAARPNSTFVSRWLASYEHVDFSREWNYHSVRLPKKLAGLHPSEICALAPDAFFWPTWTWRHVHWMHEELDTNTTQFWQEKIDRHGGSLFGNQVAYHAWSQMAWDRHLSGLTPEVVRRKDTRFNLLVRQFMEEDL
;
A
#
# COMPACT_ATOMS: atom_id res chain seq x y z
N MET A 1 3.67 -57.51 3.87
CA MET A 1 2.35 -57.10 4.41
C MET A 1 2.44 -55.88 5.32
N VAL A 2 3.34 -55.83 6.31
CA VAL A 2 3.47 -54.70 7.27
C VAL A 2 3.72 -53.34 6.59
N THR A 3 4.51 -53.29 5.53
CA THR A 3 4.85 -52.06 4.77
C THR A 3 3.68 -51.47 3.97
N VAL A 4 2.74 -52.31 3.53
CA VAL A 4 1.54 -51.88 2.79
C VAL A 4 0.51 -51.31 3.76
N ALA A 5 0.34 -51.94 4.93
CA ALA A 5 -0.52 -51.43 5.99
C ALA A 5 -0.05 -50.06 6.52
N PHE A 6 1.25 -49.86 6.71
CA PHE A 6 1.81 -48.55 7.11
C PHE A 6 1.58 -47.45 6.07
N ARG A 7 1.70 -47.76 4.78
CA ARG A 7 1.39 -46.82 3.69
C ARG A 7 -0.09 -46.45 3.67
N TYR A 8 -0.97 -47.43 3.89
CA TYR A 8 -2.42 -47.22 3.90
C TYR A 8 -2.86 -46.36 5.09
N VAL A 9 -2.37 -46.67 6.29
CA VAL A 9 -2.64 -45.88 7.51
C VAL A 9 -2.12 -44.45 7.36
N ARG A 10 -0.92 -44.25 6.80
CA ARG A 10 -0.36 -42.92 6.54
C ARG A 10 -1.20 -42.14 5.52
N MET A 11 -1.69 -42.78 4.46
CA MET A 11 -2.59 -42.13 3.50
C MET A 11 -3.94 -41.75 4.13
N VAL A 12 -4.53 -42.63 4.94
CA VAL A 12 -5.79 -42.34 5.63
C VAL A 12 -5.63 -41.18 6.61
N ILE A 13 -4.52 -41.13 7.36
CA ILE A 13 -4.22 -40.00 8.27
C ILE A 13 -4.02 -38.70 7.49
N LEU A 14 -3.25 -38.72 6.40
CA LEU A 14 -3.03 -37.53 5.58
C LEU A 14 -4.32 -37.02 4.93
N SER A 15 -5.15 -37.93 4.42
CA SER A 15 -6.48 -37.59 3.89
C SER A 15 -7.40 -37.06 4.98
N ALA A 16 -7.43 -37.66 6.16
CA ALA A 16 -8.23 -37.16 7.28
C ALA A 16 -7.77 -35.77 7.77
N LEU A 17 -6.45 -35.51 7.80
CA LEU A 17 -5.90 -34.19 8.08
C LEU A 17 -6.24 -33.17 6.99
N PHE A 18 -6.21 -33.58 5.72
CA PHE A 18 -6.61 -32.74 4.58
C PHE A 18 -8.12 -32.41 4.63
N PHE A 19 -8.98 -33.40 4.89
CA PHE A 19 -10.41 -33.16 5.07
C PHE A 19 -10.70 -32.34 6.32
N ALA A 20 -10.01 -32.56 7.43
CA ALA A 20 -10.15 -31.72 8.63
C ALA A 20 -9.70 -30.27 8.35
N TYR A 21 -8.63 -30.07 7.60
CA TYR A 21 -8.18 -28.75 7.17
C TYR A 21 -9.23 -28.04 6.27
N LEU A 22 -9.90 -28.77 5.39
CA LEU A 22 -10.96 -28.22 4.52
C LEU A 22 -12.29 -27.99 5.26
N LEU A 23 -12.63 -28.86 6.21
CA LEU A 23 -13.92 -28.85 6.91
C LEU A 23 -13.93 -27.99 8.18
N PHE A 24 -12.75 -27.64 8.72
CA PHE A 24 -12.63 -26.82 9.92
C PHE A 24 -11.79 -25.55 9.66
N PRO A 25 -12.42 -24.43 9.23
CA PRO A 25 -11.75 -23.15 9.02
C PRO A 25 -10.97 -22.64 10.25
N SER A 26 -11.35 -23.08 11.46
CA SER A 26 -10.63 -22.81 12.70
C SER A 26 -9.22 -23.42 12.74
N LEU A 27 -9.02 -24.62 12.15
CA LEU A 27 -7.70 -25.24 12.06
C LEU A 27 -6.77 -24.49 11.10
N TYR A 28 -7.31 -23.99 9.98
CA TYR A 28 -6.57 -23.12 9.07
C TYR A 28 -6.09 -21.85 9.79
N ARG A 29 -6.98 -21.19 10.54
CA ARG A 29 -6.64 -19.97 11.30
C ARG A 29 -5.57 -20.21 12.37
N ILE A 30 -5.60 -21.35 13.06
CA ILE A 30 -4.57 -21.72 14.03
C ILE A 30 -3.22 -21.97 13.32
N GLY A 31 -3.24 -22.67 12.19
CA GLY A 31 -2.04 -22.90 11.38
C GLY A 31 -1.41 -21.59 10.87
N ASP A 32 -2.23 -20.68 10.35
CA ASP A 32 -1.76 -19.38 9.87
C ASP A 32 -1.23 -18.50 11.02
N TYR A 33 -1.92 -18.48 12.16
CA TYR A 33 -1.41 -17.83 13.39
C TYR A 33 -0.01 -18.34 13.74
N VAL A 34 0.17 -19.66 13.89
CA VAL A 34 1.47 -20.25 14.26
C VAL A 34 2.53 -19.94 13.21
N ARG A 35 2.20 -20.02 11.91
CA ARG A 35 3.10 -19.67 10.81
C ARG A 35 3.55 -18.21 10.86
N GLN A 36 2.69 -17.30 11.27
CA GLN A 36 2.96 -15.87 11.29
C GLN A 36 3.60 -15.38 12.59
N THR A 37 3.32 -16.03 13.72
CA THR A 37 3.78 -15.56 15.05
C THR A 37 4.90 -16.39 15.65
N ASN A 38 5.38 -17.45 14.98
CA ASN A 38 6.53 -18.21 15.48
C ASN A 38 7.81 -17.35 15.54
N PRO A 39 8.81 -17.72 16.38
CA PRO A 39 10.03 -16.94 16.56
C PRO A 39 10.87 -16.71 15.28
N TRP A 40 10.69 -17.53 14.25
CA TRP A 40 11.43 -17.45 12.98
C TRP A 40 10.66 -16.73 11.87
N SER A 41 9.41 -16.30 12.12
CA SER A 41 8.59 -15.55 11.16
C SER A 41 9.17 -14.20 10.77
N GLY A 42 10.04 -13.63 11.61
CA GLY A 42 10.59 -12.29 11.45
C GLY A 42 9.64 -11.15 11.82
N GLN A 43 8.36 -11.41 12.09
CA GLN A 43 7.36 -10.37 12.42
C GLN A 43 7.74 -9.54 13.65
N LYS A 44 8.39 -10.15 14.66
CA LYS A 44 8.89 -9.42 15.84
C LYS A 44 9.86 -8.28 15.49
N TYR A 45 10.64 -8.42 14.40
CA TYR A 45 11.53 -7.34 13.95
C TYR A 45 10.74 -6.20 13.29
N VAL A 46 9.69 -6.54 12.54
CA VAL A 46 8.78 -5.55 11.94
C VAL A 46 8.04 -4.77 13.02
N GLU A 47 7.68 -5.44 14.13
CA GLU A 47 7.00 -4.89 15.30
C GLU A 47 7.92 -4.13 16.28
N LEU A 48 9.21 -3.95 15.97
CA LEU A 48 10.11 -3.20 16.84
C LEU A 48 9.59 -1.78 17.08
N ALA A 49 9.71 -1.31 18.33
CA ALA A 49 9.44 0.08 18.64
C ALA A 49 10.37 1.01 17.85
N PHE A 50 9.87 2.17 17.49
CA PHE A 50 10.66 3.19 16.81
C PHE A 50 10.26 4.58 17.29
N SER A 51 11.14 5.54 16.98
CA SER A 51 10.81 6.95 17.00
C SER A 51 11.22 7.55 15.66
N PRO A 52 10.42 8.46 15.08
CA PRO A 52 10.84 9.20 13.90
C PRO A 52 12.13 9.98 14.15
N ILE A 53 13.07 9.93 13.22
CA ILE A 53 14.27 10.76 13.27
C ILE A 53 14.00 12.14 12.65
N GLN A 54 14.87 13.11 12.92
CA GLN A 54 14.69 14.48 12.43
C GLN A 54 14.55 14.57 10.91
N ALA A 55 15.29 13.77 10.14
CA ALA A 55 15.19 13.74 8.69
C ALA A 55 13.83 13.17 8.21
N GLU A 56 13.29 12.15 8.89
CA GLU A 56 11.97 11.58 8.57
C GLU A 56 10.86 12.60 8.85
N LEU A 57 10.94 13.33 9.98
CA LEU A 57 10.01 14.40 10.32
C LEU A 57 10.12 15.59 9.35
N ALA A 58 11.34 15.98 8.99
CA ALA A 58 11.58 17.04 8.02
C ALA A 58 10.95 16.68 6.66
N CYS A 59 11.07 15.43 6.22
CA CYS A 59 10.40 14.93 5.03
C CYS A 59 8.87 14.93 5.16
N LEU A 60 8.32 14.50 6.30
CA LEU A 60 6.88 14.45 6.53
C LEU A 60 6.24 15.85 6.47
N TYR A 61 6.92 16.85 7.01
CA TYR A 61 6.41 18.23 7.14
C TYR A 61 7.00 19.20 6.11
N GLY A 62 7.71 18.71 5.09
CA GLY A 62 8.31 19.56 4.05
C GLY A 62 9.33 20.59 4.57
N HIS A 63 10.01 20.28 5.68
CA HIS A 63 11.01 21.18 6.29
C HIS A 63 12.42 20.90 5.80
N PRO A 64 13.32 21.90 5.72
CA PRO A 64 14.72 21.68 5.40
C PRO A 64 15.37 20.64 6.34
N ILE A 65 16.21 19.76 5.78
CA ILE A 65 16.92 18.75 6.57
C ILE A 65 18.19 19.38 7.15
N PRO A 66 18.35 19.41 8.50
CA PRO A 66 19.54 19.99 9.13
C PRO A 66 20.83 19.28 8.68
N GLY A 67 21.81 20.05 8.21
CA GLY A 67 23.13 19.53 7.80
C GLY A 67 23.21 18.94 6.40
N ALA A 68 22.13 18.96 5.60
CA ALA A 68 22.15 18.49 4.22
C ALA A 68 22.92 19.45 3.27
N ASP A 69 23.05 20.74 3.62
CA ASP A 69 23.68 21.77 2.78
C ASP A 69 25.20 21.94 3.00
N SER A 70 25.85 21.15 3.88
CA SER A 70 27.23 21.45 4.32
C SER A 70 28.35 20.58 3.74
N HIS A 71 28.10 19.69 2.77
CA HIS A 71 29.15 18.83 2.23
C HIS A 71 29.09 18.62 0.71
N TYR A 72 29.54 19.64 -0.03
CA TYR A 72 30.29 19.42 -1.27
C TYR A 72 31.73 19.90 -1.00
N ARG A 73 32.64 18.98 -0.70
CA ARG A 73 34.09 19.24 -0.66
C ARG A 73 34.69 18.57 -1.89
N ASP A 74 35.31 19.37 -2.77
CA ASP A 74 36.19 18.84 -3.81
C ASP A 74 37.46 18.26 -3.16
N GLU A 75 38.04 17.23 -3.79
CA GLU A 75 39.22 16.47 -3.36
C GLU A 75 40.51 17.29 -3.15
N HIS A 76 40.51 18.60 -3.39
CA HIS A 76 41.72 19.44 -3.29
C HIS A 76 41.72 20.40 -2.08
N GLY A 77 40.74 20.31 -1.18
CA GLY A 77 40.82 20.98 0.13
C GLY A 77 40.83 22.51 0.10
N VAL A 78 40.45 23.13 -1.02
CA VAL A 78 40.29 24.59 -1.12
C VAL A 78 38.84 24.96 -0.84
N GLN A 79 38.62 25.86 0.13
CA GLN A 79 37.32 26.53 0.28
C GLN A 79 37.08 27.43 -0.93
N VAL A 80 36.40 26.90 -1.95
CA VAL A 80 35.82 27.73 -2.99
C VAL A 80 34.62 28.42 -2.36
N SER A 81 34.75 29.71 -2.04
CA SER A 81 33.59 30.57 -1.82
C SER A 81 32.83 30.63 -3.15
N THR A 82 31.81 29.78 -3.30
CA THR A 82 30.92 29.86 -4.44
C THR A 82 30.27 31.23 -4.41
N ALA A 83 30.62 32.07 -5.38
CA ALA A 83 29.84 33.25 -5.70
C ALA A 83 28.38 32.80 -5.77
N ARG A 84 27.52 33.50 -5.03
CA ARG A 84 26.06 33.30 -5.01
C ARG A 84 25.53 33.40 -6.44
N THR A 85 25.53 32.30 -7.18
CA THR A 85 24.52 32.06 -8.20
C THR A 85 23.22 31.86 -7.45
N ASN A 86 22.49 32.97 -7.28
CA ASN A 86 21.08 33.02 -6.92
C ASN A 86 20.25 32.34 -8.01
N THR A 87 20.45 31.05 -8.20
CA THR A 87 19.50 30.15 -8.83
C THR A 87 19.16 29.13 -7.76
N THR A 88 18.37 29.58 -6.78
CA THR A 88 17.46 28.67 -6.08
C THR A 88 16.60 28.05 -7.17
N ALA A 89 17.03 26.91 -7.72
CA ALA A 89 16.17 26.12 -8.57
C ALA A 89 14.97 25.77 -7.69
N VAL A 90 13.87 26.50 -7.88
CA VAL A 90 12.61 26.23 -7.21
C VAL A 90 12.20 24.86 -7.72
N THR A 91 12.43 23.83 -6.91
CA THR A 91 11.97 22.49 -7.23
C THR A 91 10.46 22.52 -7.11
N GLU A 92 9.75 22.44 -8.24
CA GLU A 92 8.29 22.37 -8.30
C GLU A 92 7.74 21.33 -7.30
N PRO A 93 6.57 21.53 -6.70
CA PRO A 93 5.98 20.53 -5.82
C PRO A 93 5.66 19.22 -6.57
N ILE A 94 5.49 18.14 -5.82
CA ILE A 94 4.88 16.92 -6.36
C ILE A 94 3.42 17.24 -6.72
N PRO A 95 2.95 16.93 -7.95
CA PRO A 95 1.56 17.18 -8.33
C PRO A 95 0.55 16.52 -7.39
N ASN A 96 -0.60 17.14 -7.12
CA ASN A 96 -1.66 16.51 -6.34
C ASN A 96 -2.59 15.66 -7.24
N ILE A 97 -1.99 14.70 -7.94
CA ILE A 97 -2.65 13.75 -8.83
C ILE A 97 -2.58 12.38 -8.17
N VAL A 98 -3.68 11.62 -8.12
CA VAL A 98 -3.70 10.31 -7.47
C VAL A 98 -3.86 9.20 -8.50
N HIS A 99 -3.12 8.11 -8.31
CA HIS A 99 -3.16 6.90 -9.12
C HIS A 99 -3.56 5.70 -8.27
N PHE A 100 -4.54 4.95 -8.76
CA PHE A 100 -4.89 3.63 -8.25
C PHE A 100 -4.85 2.61 -9.37
N ILE A 101 -4.55 1.35 -9.04
CA ILE A 101 -4.57 0.22 -9.98
C ILE A 101 -5.53 -0.85 -9.45
N PHE A 102 -6.41 -1.36 -10.31
CA PHE A 102 -7.23 -2.55 -10.00
C PHE A 102 -7.38 -3.48 -11.20
N GLY A 103 -7.92 -4.68 -10.96
CA GLY A 103 -8.32 -5.58 -12.04
C GLY A 103 -7.15 -6.12 -12.89
N LEU A 104 -5.94 -6.25 -12.36
CA LEU A 104 -4.80 -6.76 -13.16
C LEU A 104 -4.87 -8.27 -13.44
N GLN A 105 -5.57 -9.03 -12.61
CA GLN A 105 -5.67 -10.49 -12.74
C GLN A 105 -6.98 -10.89 -13.41
N ASN A 106 -6.89 -11.84 -14.35
CA ASN A 106 -8.04 -12.32 -15.10
C ASN A 106 -9.05 -13.06 -14.18
N PRO A 107 -10.31 -12.58 -14.06
CA PRO A 107 -11.31 -13.16 -13.18
C PRO A 107 -11.74 -14.58 -13.58
N LEU A 108 -11.56 -14.99 -14.85
CA LEU A 108 -11.81 -16.38 -15.28
C LEU A 108 -10.83 -17.38 -14.65
N ARG A 109 -9.60 -16.94 -14.34
CA ARG A 109 -8.56 -17.79 -13.72
C ARG A 109 -8.59 -17.71 -12.21
N ASN A 110 -9.07 -16.60 -11.66
CA ASN A 110 -9.24 -16.40 -10.24
C ASN A 110 -10.55 -15.63 -10.01
N PRO A 111 -11.67 -16.30 -9.73
CA PRO A 111 -12.97 -15.65 -9.55
C PRO A 111 -13.03 -14.64 -8.39
N GLN A 112 -12.05 -14.70 -7.47
CA GLN A 112 -11.92 -13.76 -6.36
C GLN A 112 -11.01 -12.56 -6.71
N ALA A 113 -10.36 -12.56 -7.88
CA ALA A 113 -9.46 -11.50 -8.28
C ALA A 113 -10.16 -10.29 -8.87
N GLY A 114 -9.63 -9.11 -8.58
CA GLY A 114 -9.87 -7.89 -9.36
C GLY A 114 -11.27 -7.30 -9.24
N HIS A 115 -12.08 -7.70 -8.27
CA HIS A 115 -13.35 -7.05 -8.02
C HIS A 115 -13.14 -5.69 -7.34
N PHE A 116 -13.81 -4.65 -7.86
CA PHE A 116 -13.84 -3.34 -7.21
C PHE A 116 -14.94 -3.34 -6.16
N ASP A 117 -14.59 -3.60 -4.90
CA ASP A 117 -15.53 -3.81 -3.80
C ASP A 117 -15.70 -2.56 -2.92
N PHE A 118 -16.34 -2.74 -1.76
CA PHE A 118 -16.55 -1.65 -0.81
C PHE A 118 -15.23 -1.17 -0.17
N LEU A 119 -14.24 -2.03 0.00
CA LEU A 119 -12.91 -1.62 0.48
C LEU A 119 -12.22 -0.71 -0.54
N CYS A 120 -12.24 -1.11 -1.83
CA CYS A 120 -11.73 -0.31 -2.95
C CYS A 120 -12.41 1.07 -3.00
N TYR A 121 -13.74 1.09 -2.82
CA TYR A 121 -14.52 2.32 -2.74
C TYR A 121 -14.01 3.23 -1.62
N LEU A 122 -13.85 2.71 -0.40
CA LEU A 122 -13.39 3.49 0.74
C LEU A 122 -11.95 4.01 0.53
N ALA A 123 -11.07 3.24 -0.11
CA ALA A 123 -9.72 3.67 -0.46
C ALA A 123 -9.74 4.89 -1.39
N VAL A 124 -10.50 4.83 -2.49
CA VAL A 124 -10.65 5.98 -3.41
C VAL A 124 -11.34 7.16 -2.73
N ARG A 125 -12.38 6.92 -1.91
CA ARG A 125 -13.05 7.97 -1.14
C ARG A 125 -12.11 8.68 -0.18
N SER A 126 -11.21 7.95 0.48
CA SER A 126 -10.22 8.54 1.37
C SER A 126 -9.32 9.55 0.64
N ALA A 127 -8.92 9.24 -0.60
CA ALA A 127 -8.17 10.18 -1.43
C ALA A 127 -9.00 11.43 -1.79
N ILE A 128 -10.27 11.24 -2.19
CA ILE A 128 -11.18 12.36 -2.50
C ILE A 128 -11.32 13.31 -1.32
N VAL A 129 -11.57 12.77 -0.12
CA VAL A 129 -11.86 13.55 1.09
C VAL A 129 -10.60 14.22 1.64
N SER A 130 -9.52 13.45 1.79
CA SER A 130 -8.33 13.87 2.54
C SER A 130 -7.32 14.61 1.67
N LEU A 131 -7.09 14.14 0.44
CA LEU A 131 -6.08 14.72 -0.46
C LEU A 131 -6.63 15.85 -1.31
N ARG A 132 -7.95 15.82 -1.61
CA ARG A 132 -8.62 16.77 -2.52
C ARG A 132 -7.83 16.96 -3.82
N PRO A 133 -7.56 15.86 -4.54
CA PRO A 133 -6.64 15.88 -5.68
C PRO A 133 -7.23 16.62 -6.87
N ASP A 134 -6.36 17.13 -7.74
CA ASP A 134 -6.73 17.75 -9.01
C ASP A 134 -7.35 16.72 -9.96
N THR A 135 -6.88 15.47 -9.88
CA THR A 135 -7.38 14.35 -10.66
C THR A 135 -7.06 13.03 -9.97
N ILE A 136 -7.99 12.08 -10.04
CA ILE A 136 -7.77 10.67 -9.68
C ILE A 136 -7.81 9.84 -10.96
N TYR A 137 -6.73 9.14 -11.27
CA TYR A 137 -6.68 8.12 -12.31
C TYR A 137 -6.91 6.74 -11.70
N LEU A 138 -7.96 6.09 -12.17
CA LEU A 138 -8.28 4.71 -11.80
C LEU A 138 -7.93 3.80 -12.99
N HIS A 139 -6.78 3.14 -12.89
CA HIS A 139 -6.22 2.28 -13.93
C HIS A 139 -6.73 0.85 -13.79
N TYR A 140 -7.13 0.22 -14.90
CA TYR A 140 -7.67 -1.14 -14.89
C TYR A 140 -7.37 -1.94 -16.14
N THR A 141 -7.44 -3.27 -16.03
CA THR A 141 -7.25 -4.20 -17.17
C THR A 141 -8.46 -5.09 -17.37
N TYR A 142 -8.79 -5.92 -16.38
CA TYR A 142 -9.93 -6.82 -16.42
C TYR A 142 -11.08 -6.30 -15.56
N LEU A 143 -12.30 -6.59 -16.02
CA LEU A 143 -13.52 -6.40 -15.25
C LEU A 143 -14.17 -7.76 -15.00
N PRO A 144 -14.81 -7.98 -13.84
CA PRO A 144 -15.60 -9.18 -13.62
C PRO A 144 -16.75 -9.19 -14.62
N SER A 145 -16.79 -10.17 -15.51
CA SER A 145 -17.90 -10.33 -16.44
C SER A 145 -19.12 -10.87 -15.69
N ASP A 146 -20.28 -10.21 -15.80
CA ASP A 146 -21.53 -10.81 -15.37
C ASP A 146 -21.99 -11.84 -16.41
N HIS A 147 -21.62 -13.10 -16.21
CA HIS A 147 -22.06 -14.20 -17.08
C HIS A 147 -23.57 -14.50 -17.00
N SER A 148 -24.34 -13.80 -16.15
CA SER A 148 -25.78 -14.05 -15.99
C SER A 148 -26.66 -13.34 -17.03
N ASN A 149 -26.13 -12.35 -17.77
CA ASN A 149 -26.93 -11.52 -18.66
C ASN A 149 -26.35 -11.48 -20.09
N ASN A 150 -27.13 -11.95 -21.07
CA ASN A 150 -26.86 -11.90 -22.52
C ASN A 150 -26.89 -10.46 -23.08
N ASN A 151 -26.21 -9.51 -22.43
CA ASN A 151 -26.24 -8.10 -22.80
C ASN A 151 -24.88 -7.66 -23.37
N THR A 152 -24.86 -6.91 -24.45
CA THR A 152 -23.64 -6.57 -25.21
C THR A 152 -22.69 -5.56 -24.54
N ASN A 153 -22.96 -5.14 -23.30
CA ASN A 153 -22.18 -4.19 -22.49
C ASN A 153 -21.59 -4.85 -21.22
N VAL A 154 -21.14 -6.10 -21.29
CA VAL A 154 -20.64 -6.86 -20.13
C VAL A 154 -19.39 -6.23 -19.50
N ASP A 155 -18.60 -5.48 -20.29
CA ASP A 155 -17.28 -4.96 -19.89
C ASP A 155 -17.27 -3.43 -19.63
N ASP A 156 -18.37 -2.85 -19.15
CA ASP A 156 -18.40 -1.45 -18.69
C ASP A 156 -18.09 -1.36 -17.17
N PRO A 157 -17.01 -0.67 -16.74
CA PRO A 157 -16.70 -0.49 -15.32
C PRO A 157 -17.84 0.21 -14.55
N MET A 158 -18.69 0.98 -15.23
CA MET A 158 -19.85 1.65 -14.64
C MET A 158 -20.97 0.69 -14.23
N ASN A 159 -20.92 -0.58 -14.64
CA ASN A 159 -21.81 -1.63 -14.12
C ASN A 159 -21.54 -1.91 -12.64
N ASN A 160 -20.32 -1.65 -12.15
CA ASN A 160 -20.01 -1.75 -10.74
C ASN A 160 -20.62 -0.55 -9.96
N PRO A 161 -21.45 -0.80 -8.93
CA PRO A 161 -22.16 0.27 -8.21
C PRO A 161 -21.20 1.21 -7.47
N TRP A 162 -20.06 0.70 -6.99
CA TRP A 162 -19.05 1.49 -6.29
C TRP A 162 -18.28 2.42 -7.23
N ILE A 163 -17.86 1.92 -8.40
CA ILE A 163 -17.23 2.75 -9.44
C ILE A 163 -18.22 3.84 -9.89
N ARG A 164 -19.49 3.48 -10.09
CA ARG A 164 -20.53 4.43 -10.49
C ARG A 164 -20.68 5.59 -9.51
N ARG A 165 -20.64 5.31 -8.20
CA ARG A 165 -20.66 6.35 -7.15
C ARG A 165 -19.46 7.30 -7.25
N LEU A 166 -18.29 6.77 -7.62
CA LEU A 166 -17.05 7.56 -7.73
C LEU A 166 -16.91 8.34 -9.05
N SER A 167 -17.73 8.03 -10.06
CA SER A 167 -17.55 8.45 -11.46
C SER A 167 -17.34 9.94 -11.71
N LYS A 168 -17.90 10.82 -10.86
CA LYS A 168 -17.72 12.28 -10.97
C LYS A 168 -16.33 12.77 -10.52
N HIS A 169 -15.58 11.93 -9.81
CA HIS A 169 -14.32 12.28 -9.17
C HIS A 169 -13.11 11.54 -9.76
N ILE A 170 -13.33 10.58 -10.65
CA ILE A 170 -12.27 9.73 -11.21
C ILE A 170 -12.22 9.78 -12.73
N ARG A 171 -11.05 9.50 -13.28
CA ARG A 171 -10.81 9.19 -14.69
C ARG A 171 -10.43 7.73 -14.83
N LEU A 172 -11.27 6.97 -15.51
CA LEU A 172 -11.04 5.55 -15.80
C LEU A 172 -10.05 5.41 -16.96
N ILE A 173 -8.98 4.63 -16.77
CA ILE A 173 -7.96 4.38 -17.80
C ILE A 173 -7.81 2.87 -17.97
N HIS A 174 -8.23 2.36 -19.14
CA HIS A 174 -8.07 0.96 -19.48
C HIS A 174 -6.68 0.67 -20.04
N HIS A 175 -6.06 -0.40 -19.55
CA HIS A 175 -4.80 -0.95 -20.02
C HIS A 175 -5.04 -2.36 -20.54
N PRO A 176 -4.68 -2.66 -21.80
CA PRO A 176 -4.87 -3.99 -22.34
C PRO A 176 -4.05 -5.03 -21.56
N PRO A 177 -4.51 -6.29 -21.50
CA PRO A 177 -3.72 -7.38 -20.93
C PRO A 177 -2.30 -7.46 -21.49
N PRO A 178 -1.31 -7.89 -20.69
CA PRO A 178 0.03 -8.14 -21.18
C PRO A 178 0.02 -9.14 -22.35
N ALA A 179 0.78 -8.86 -23.42
CA ALA A 179 0.81 -9.67 -24.63
C ALA A 179 1.30 -11.11 -24.41
N THR A 180 2.08 -11.35 -23.35
CA THR A 180 2.52 -12.68 -22.96
C THR A 180 1.64 -13.22 -21.85
N ASP A 181 0.74 -14.12 -22.21
CA ASP A 181 -0.01 -14.99 -21.30
C ASP A 181 0.89 -16.09 -20.68
N ASN A 182 2.16 -15.76 -20.44
CA ASN A 182 3.12 -16.66 -19.84
C ASN A 182 2.84 -16.72 -18.33
N ASN A 183 2.62 -17.93 -17.82
CA ASN A 183 2.38 -18.30 -16.42
C ASN A 183 3.40 -17.76 -15.37
N ASN A 184 4.38 -16.94 -15.77
CA ASN A 184 5.48 -16.45 -14.95
C ASN A 184 5.43 -14.95 -14.61
N ILE A 185 4.54 -14.14 -15.19
CA ILE A 185 4.37 -12.75 -14.72
C ILE A 185 3.49 -12.78 -13.48
N GLN A 186 4.10 -12.58 -12.31
CA GLN A 186 3.33 -12.33 -11.09
C GLN A 186 2.68 -10.95 -11.23
N TYR A 187 1.35 -10.88 -11.10
CA TYR A 187 0.59 -9.63 -11.24
C TYR A 187 1.01 -8.53 -10.25
N SER A 188 1.63 -8.92 -9.13
CA SER A 188 2.30 -8.01 -8.19
C SER A 188 3.39 -7.20 -8.88
N HIS A 189 4.28 -7.82 -9.66
CA HIS A 189 5.34 -7.11 -10.39
C HIS A 189 4.80 -6.23 -11.52
N LEU A 190 3.73 -6.66 -12.19
CA LEU A 190 3.05 -5.81 -13.17
C LEU A 190 2.53 -4.53 -12.50
N SER A 191 1.89 -4.67 -11.33
CA SER A 191 1.44 -3.52 -10.52
C SER A 191 2.60 -2.62 -10.08
N ASP A 192 3.74 -3.21 -9.69
CA ASP A 192 4.95 -2.46 -9.34
C ASP A 192 5.50 -1.65 -10.52
N MET A 193 5.55 -2.24 -11.72
CA MET A 193 6.04 -1.53 -12.91
C MET A 193 5.08 -0.41 -13.32
N MET A 194 3.77 -0.68 -13.33
CA MET A 194 2.75 0.29 -13.72
C MET A 194 2.73 1.51 -12.79
N ARG A 195 2.78 1.31 -11.47
CA ARG A 195 2.81 2.45 -10.52
C ARG A 195 4.03 3.34 -10.71
N LEU A 196 5.20 2.74 -10.97
CA LEU A 196 6.43 3.49 -11.26
C LEU A 196 6.33 4.24 -12.59
N GLN A 197 5.75 3.61 -13.63
CA GLN A 197 5.53 4.25 -14.93
C GLN A 197 4.60 5.46 -14.82
N PHE A 198 3.47 5.34 -14.10
CA PHE A 198 2.53 6.45 -13.93
C PHE A 198 3.15 7.62 -13.17
N LEU A 199 3.87 7.33 -12.08
CA LEU A 199 4.60 8.34 -11.31
C LEU A 199 5.72 8.98 -12.14
N LEU A 200 6.41 8.22 -12.99
CA LEU A 200 7.44 8.77 -13.86
C LEU A 200 6.85 9.70 -14.93
N GLU A 201 5.72 9.32 -15.53
CA GLU A 201 5.09 10.10 -16.60
C GLU A 201 4.35 11.34 -16.08
N LYS A 202 3.54 11.19 -15.02
CA LYS A 202 2.61 12.24 -14.55
C LYS A 202 2.99 12.82 -13.19
N GLY A 203 3.93 12.19 -12.47
CA GLY A 203 4.14 12.47 -11.06
C GLY A 203 2.93 12.06 -10.23
N GLY A 204 2.83 12.63 -9.04
CA GLY A 204 1.66 12.47 -8.19
C GLY A 204 1.86 11.52 -7.04
N ILE A 205 0.75 10.94 -6.59
CA ILE A 205 0.61 10.04 -5.47
C ILE A 205 0.08 8.72 -5.99
N TYR A 206 0.73 7.62 -5.65
CA TYR A 206 0.21 6.29 -5.86
C TYR A 206 -0.28 5.71 -4.54
N LEU A 207 -1.46 5.09 -4.56
CA LEU A 207 -2.05 4.35 -3.45
C LEU A 207 -2.47 2.96 -3.95
N ASP A 208 -2.07 1.91 -3.22
CA ASP A 208 -2.66 0.58 -3.39
C ASP A 208 -4.17 0.63 -3.07
N MET A 209 -4.94 -0.33 -3.61
CA MET A 209 -6.41 -0.32 -3.53
C MET A 209 -6.95 -0.62 -2.12
N ASP A 210 -6.06 -0.85 -1.15
CA ASP A 210 -6.33 -1.01 0.26
C ASP A 210 -5.52 -0.03 1.12
N ALA A 211 -5.02 1.05 0.51
CA ALA A 211 -4.40 2.18 1.18
C ALA A 211 -5.36 3.37 1.30
N PHE A 212 -5.39 3.99 2.48
CA PHE A 212 -6.29 5.06 2.86
C PHE A 212 -5.51 6.32 3.16
N ALA A 213 -5.80 7.40 2.44
CA ALA A 213 -5.33 8.73 2.82
C ALA A 213 -6.17 9.25 3.99
N LEU A 214 -5.55 9.37 5.16
CA LEU A 214 -6.23 9.79 6.39
C LEU A 214 -6.22 11.31 6.56
N ARG A 215 -5.20 11.97 6.01
CA ARG A 215 -4.99 13.41 6.11
C ARG A 215 -4.45 13.96 4.80
N SER A 216 -4.43 15.29 4.69
CA SER A 216 -3.81 15.96 3.54
C SER A 216 -2.31 15.66 3.47
N PHE A 217 -1.82 15.46 2.24
CA PHE A 217 -0.38 15.31 1.95
C PHE A 217 0.29 16.65 1.62
N HIS A 218 -0.37 17.80 1.84
CA HIS A 218 0.10 19.11 1.39
C HIS A 218 1.60 19.37 1.68
N ASP A 219 2.04 19.17 2.93
CA ASP A 219 3.45 19.40 3.31
C ASP A 219 4.38 18.35 2.69
N LEU A 220 3.94 17.10 2.63
CA LEU A 220 4.68 15.97 2.07
C LEU A 220 4.91 16.10 0.56
N LEU A 221 3.99 16.75 -0.17
CA LEU A 221 4.14 17.06 -1.59
C LEU A 221 5.14 18.20 -1.86
N ASN A 222 5.68 18.82 -0.81
CA ASN A 222 6.75 19.80 -0.87
C ASN A 222 8.02 19.25 -0.20
N PRO A 223 8.60 18.14 -0.71
CA PRO A 223 9.76 17.55 -0.07
C PRO A 223 10.96 18.51 -0.13
N PRO A 224 11.90 18.39 0.82
CA PRO A 224 13.11 19.20 0.85
C PRO A 224 13.88 19.12 -0.48
N ALA A 225 14.57 20.20 -0.84
CA ALA A 225 15.24 20.36 -2.12
C ALA A 225 16.10 19.13 -2.51
N GLY A 226 16.03 18.76 -3.80
CA GLY A 226 16.74 17.64 -4.39
C GLY A 226 16.04 16.27 -4.26
N ARG A 227 14.97 16.15 -3.46
CA ARG A 227 14.27 14.87 -3.25
C ARG A 227 13.04 14.76 -4.11
N ASP A 228 13.04 13.81 -5.04
CA ASP A 228 12.00 13.67 -6.06
C ASP A 228 10.97 12.59 -5.74
N VAL A 229 11.18 11.82 -4.67
CA VAL A 229 10.26 10.76 -4.25
C VAL A 229 10.08 10.77 -2.74
N VAL A 230 8.89 10.37 -2.29
CA VAL A 230 8.56 10.12 -0.88
C VAL A 230 8.10 8.66 -0.75
N LEU A 231 8.71 7.95 0.20
CA LEU A 231 8.38 6.55 0.53
C LEU A 231 8.35 6.36 2.06
N GLY A 232 7.55 5.40 2.52
CA GLY A 232 7.47 5.04 3.95
C GLY A 232 8.18 3.74 4.30
N HIS A 233 8.76 3.68 5.50
CA HIS A 233 9.27 2.43 6.06
C HIS A 233 8.13 1.46 6.42
N GLU A 234 8.23 0.20 5.98
CA GLU A 234 7.17 -0.81 6.18
C GLU A 234 7.01 -1.27 7.65
N GLY A 235 8.02 -1.04 8.49
CA GLY A 235 8.01 -1.46 9.89
C GLY A 235 9.16 -0.90 10.70
N GLY A 236 9.14 -1.16 12.01
CA GLY A 236 10.06 -0.56 12.99
C GLY A 236 11.54 -0.87 12.75
N ASN A 237 11.84 -2.03 12.16
CA ASN A 237 13.20 -2.40 11.74
C ASN A 237 13.77 -1.56 10.58
N ARG A 238 12.96 -0.75 9.89
CA ARG A 238 13.35 0.06 8.71
C ARG A 238 14.06 -0.73 7.61
N TRP A 239 13.75 -2.02 7.51
CA TRP A 239 14.37 -2.95 6.57
C TRP A 239 13.95 -2.75 5.11
N GLY A 240 12.85 -2.05 4.89
CA GLY A 240 12.27 -1.83 3.57
C GLY A 240 11.61 -0.46 3.47
N LEU A 241 11.48 0.02 2.23
CA LEU A 241 10.64 1.15 1.86
C LEU A 241 9.55 0.59 0.96
N CYS A 242 8.30 0.60 1.41
CA CYS A 242 7.20 -0.08 0.73
C CYS A 242 6.60 0.82 -0.36
N ASN A 243 6.20 0.19 -1.46
CA ASN A 243 5.71 0.84 -2.67
C ASN A 243 4.18 0.92 -2.76
N GLY A 244 3.46 0.55 -1.71
CA GLY A 244 2.00 0.63 -1.67
C GLY A 244 1.46 2.05 -1.43
N ILE A 245 2.31 2.97 -0.96
CA ILE A 245 2.01 4.40 -0.84
C ILE A 245 3.27 5.15 -1.26
N MET A 246 3.17 5.95 -2.32
CA MET A 246 4.30 6.68 -2.89
C MET A 246 3.86 8.07 -3.32
N ALA A 247 4.77 9.04 -3.28
CA ALA A 247 4.60 10.30 -3.99
C ALA A 247 5.87 10.63 -4.76
N ALA A 248 5.75 11.12 -6.00
CA ALA A 248 6.91 11.39 -6.85
C ALA A 248 6.69 12.56 -7.80
N ARG A 249 7.76 13.31 -8.09
CA ARG A 249 7.76 14.24 -9.22
C ARG A 249 7.72 13.47 -10.55
N PRO A 250 7.11 14.05 -11.60
CA PRO A 250 7.31 13.53 -12.95
C PRO A 250 8.80 13.58 -13.30
N ASN A 251 9.27 12.62 -14.10
CA ASN A 251 10.68 12.45 -14.46
C ASN A 251 11.63 12.26 -13.27
N SER A 252 11.14 11.77 -12.11
CA SER A 252 11.96 11.49 -10.94
C SER A 252 13.14 10.56 -11.27
N THR A 253 14.37 11.01 -10.95
CA THR A 253 15.59 10.24 -11.18
C THR A 253 15.58 8.93 -10.40
N PHE A 254 15.09 8.98 -9.15
CA PHE A 254 14.97 7.81 -8.29
C PHE A 254 14.00 6.77 -8.88
N VAL A 255 12.81 7.23 -9.32
CA VAL A 255 11.79 6.36 -9.93
C VAL A 255 12.30 5.76 -11.24
N SER A 256 12.97 6.54 -12.09
CA SER A 256 13.56 6.06 -13.34
C SER A 256 14.59 4.95 -13.08
N ARG A 257 15.50 5.15 -12.13
CA ARG A 257 16.51 4.15 -11.74
C ARG A 257 15.88 2.87 -11.21
N TRP A 258 14.82 3.00 -10.41
CA TRP A 258 14.10 1.87 -9.87
C TRP A 258 13.31 1.13 -10.95
N LEU A 259 12.63 1.83 -11.85
CA LEU A 259 11.93 1.20 -12.98
C LEU A 259 12.91 0.45 -13.89
N ALA A 260 14.07 1.03 -14.19
CA ALA A 260 15.11 0.40 -15.01
C ALA A 260 15.63 -0.92 -14.41
N SER A 261 15.56 -1.11 -13.08
CA SER A 261 15.98 -2.37 -12.48
C SER A 261 15.08 -3.55 -12.85
N TYR A 262 13.86 -3.30 -13.37
CA TYR A 262 12.94 -4.35 -13.82
C TYR A 262 13.25 -4.91 -15.22
N GLU A 263 14.13 -4.27 -16.01
CA GLU A 263 14.36 -4.62 -17.43
C GLU A 263 14.96 -6.02 -17.65
N HIS A 264 15.54 -6.64 -16.62
CA HIS A 264 16.22 -7.95 -16.73
C HIS A 264 15.92 -8.92 -15.56
N VAL A 265 14.80 -8.75 -14.86
CA VAL A 265 14.46 -9.56 -13.68
C VAL A 265 13.80 -10.88 -14.07
N ASP A 266 14.30 -11.98 -13.51
CA ASP A 266 13.57 -13.25 -13.51
C ASP A 266 12.52 -13.24 -12.38
N PHE A 267 11.32 -12.81 -12.73
CA PHE A 267 10.16 -12.71 -11.82
C PHE A 267 9.69 -14.05 -11.24
N SER A 268 10.22 -15.19 -11.70
CA SER A 268 9.86 -16.50 -11.15
C SER A 268 10.49 -16.80 -9.79
N ARG A 269 11.51 -16.01 -9.37
CA ARG A 269 12.34 -16.31 -8.20
C ARG A 269 12.27 -15.30 -7.06
N GLU A 270 11.49 -14.23 -7.21
CA GLU A 270 11.61 -13.08 -6.31
C GLU A 270 10.29 -12.34 -6.09
N TRP A 271 9.64 -12.51 -4.93
CA TRP A 271 8.30 -11.94 -4.68
C TRP A 271 8.31 -10.50 -4.15
N ASN A 272 9.21 -10.14 -3.22
CA ASN A 272 9.13 -8.85 -2.48
C ASN A 272 10.37 -7.95 -2.56
N TYR A 273 11.49 -8.43 -3.12
CA TYR A 273 12.73 -7.68 -3.00
C TYR A 273 12.67 -6.40 -3.84
N HIS A 274 12.21 -6.44 -5.10
CA HIS A 274 12.06 -5.25 -5.93
C HIS A 274 11.04 -4.22 -5.40
N SER A 275 9.97 -4.67 -4.71
CA SER A 275 8.89 -3.79 -4.23
C SER A 275 9.23 -3.11 -2.89
N VAL A 276 10.09 -3.72 -2.05
CA VAL A 276 10.31 -3.26 -0.66
C VAL A 276 11.80 -3.11 -0.29
N ARG A 277 12.65 -4.07 -0.67
CA ARG A 277 14.06 -4.13 -0.23
C ARG A 277 14.99 -3.34 -1.14
N LEU A 278 14.78 -3.41 -2.45
CA LEU A 278 15.54 -2.67 -3.44
C LEU A 278 15.39 -1.15 -3.28
N PRO A 279 14.19 -0.59 -3.07
CA PRO A 279 14.04 0.85 -2.84
C PRO A 279 14.82 1.31 -1.60
N LYS A 280 14.85 0.50 -0.54
CA LYS A 280 15.68 0.77 0.63
C LYS A 280 17.18 0.78 0.29
N LYS A 281 17.64 -0.15 -0.55
CA LYS A 281 19.03 -0.18 -1.01
C LYS A 281 19.36 1.03 -1.87
N LEU A 282 18.49 1.38 -2.83
CA LEU A 282 18.64 2.57 -3.66
C LEU A 282 18.65 3.85 -2.83
N ALA A 283 17.79 3.94 -1.80
CA ALA A 283 17.79 5.08 -0.88
C ALA A 283 19.09 5.24 -0.10
N GLY A 284 19.79 4.14 0.20
CA GLY A 284 21.12 4.18 0.82
C GLY A 284 22.22 4.65 -0.15
N LEU A 285 22.08 4.36 -1.44
CA LEU A 285 23.02 4.79 -2.49
C LEU A 285 22.76 6.21 -2.97
N HIS A 286 21.50 6.66 -2.94
CA HIS A 286 21.01 7.94 -3.45
C HIS A 286 20.18 8.70 -2.40
N PRO A 287 20.72 8.98 -1.19
CA PRO A 287 19.95 9.54 -0.08
C PRO A 287 19.47 10.99 -0.30
N SER A 288 20.03 11.70 -1.27
CA SER A 288 19.61 13.04 -1.66
C SER A 288 18.38 13.04 -2.56
N GLU A 289 18.06 11.93 -3.23
CA GLU A 289 16.96 11.83 -4.22
C GLU A 289 15.62 11.43 -3.59
N ILE A 290 15.60 11.06 -2.31
CA ILE A 290 14.45 10.48 -1.63
C ILE A 290 14.19 11.07 -0.24
N CYS A 291 12.91 11.25 0.05
CA CYS A 291 12.36 11.41 1.38
C CYS A 291 11.83 10.07 1.91
N ALA A 292 12.58 9.48 2.86
CA ALA A 292 12.10 8.32 3.61
C ALA A 292 11.32 8.79 4.84
N LEU A 293 10.12 8.26 5.04
CA LEU A 293 9.28 8.53 6.20
C LEU A 293 9.39 7.41 7.23
N ALA A 294 9.17 7.79 8.48
CA ALA A 294 9.02 6.85 9.58
C ALA A 294 7.80 5.92 9.36
N PRO A 295 7.77 4.72 9.96
CA PRO A 295 6.68 3.78 9.73
C PRO A 295 5.29 4.31 10.10
N ASP A 296 5.19 5.17 11.10
CA ASP A 296 3.92 5.77 11.56
C ASP A 296 3.25 6.69 10.55
N ALA A 297 3.98 7.18 9.53
CA ALA A 297 3.39 8.05 8.51
C ALA A 297 2.42 7.29 7.59
N PHE A 298 2.81 6.11 7.11
CA PHE A 298 2.11 5.36 6.05
C PHE A 298 1.73 3.91 6.44
N PHE A 299 2.60 3.21 7.19
CA PHE A 299 2.56 1.75 7.27
C PHE A 299 2.47 1.19 8.70
N TRP A 300 2.31 2.03 9.72
CA TRP A 300 1.83 1.62 11.04
C TRP A 300 0.30 1.75 11.06
N PRO A 301 -0.46 0.72 11.46
CA PRO A 301 -0.04 -0.64 11.81
C PRO A 301 0.49 -1.42 10.63
N THR A 302 1.44 -2.31 10.91
CA THR A 302 2.10 -3.12 9.89
C THR A 302 1.29 -4.36 9.52
N TRP A 303 1.75 -5.11 8.52
CA TRP A 303 1.13 -6.33 8.02
C TRP A 303 1.15 -7.53 8.99
N THR A 304 1.81 -7.40 10.16
CA THR A 304 1.97 -8.52 11.09
C THR A 304 0.64 -8.95 11.70
N TRP A 305 0.55 -10.24 12.07
CA TRP A 305 -0.69 -10.81 12.59
C TRP A 305 -1.26 -10.00 13.76
N ARG A 306 -0.39 -9.59 14.69
CA ARG A 306 -0.80 -8.86 15.91
C ARG A 306 -1.32 -7.47 15.59
N HIS A 307 -0.67 -6.76 14.67
CA HIS A 307 -1.09 -5.41 14.27
C HIS A 307 -2.39 -5.44 13.47
N VAL A 308 -2.54 -6.39 12.54
CA VAL A 308 -3.80 -6.62 11.82
C VAL A 308 -4.93 -6.96 12.82
N HIS A 309 -4.68 -7.89 13.75
CA HIS A 309 -5.67 -8.21 14.80
C HIS A 309 -6.03 -6.98 15.64
N TRP A 310 -5.04 -6.20 16.07
CA TRP A 310 -5.25 -4.99 16.86
C TRP A 310 -6.11 -3.94 16.13
N MET A 311 -6.03 -3.85 14.80
CA MET A 311 -6.91 -2.95 14.05
C MET A 311 -8.36 -3.39 14.02
N HIS A 312 -8.61 -4.71 14.02
CA HIS A 312 -9.91 -5.28 13.74
C HIS A 312 -10.59 -5.95 14.94
N GLU A 313 -9.93 -6.01 16.10
CA GLU A 313 -10.55 -6.43 17.34
C GLU A 313 -11.68 -5.48 17.73
N GLU A 314 -12.77 -6.07 18.25
CA GLU A 314 -13.92 -5.30 18.70
C GLU A 314 -13.60 -4.61 20.02
N LEU A 315 -13.99 -3.35 20.12
CA LEU A 315 -13.64 -2.47 21.23
C LEU A 315 -14.80 -2.39 22.22
N ASP A 316 -14.48 -2.31 23.51
CA ASP A 316 -15.45 -1.90 24.51
C ASP A 316 -15.80 -0.41 24.37
N THR A 317 -16.85 0.04 25.05
CA THR A 317 -17.35 1.42 24.96
C THR A 317 -16.31 2.48 25.34
N ASN A 318 -15.52 2.25 26.39
CA ASN A 318 -14.53 3.23 26.85
C ASN A 318 -13.37 3.32 25.85
N THR A 319 -12.89 2.18 25.37
CA THR A 319 -11.84 2.11 24.36
C THR A 319 -12.31 2.73 23.04
N THR A 320 -13.57 2.53 22.67
CA THR A 320 -14.20 3.15 21.50
C THR A 320 -14.20 4.68 21.59
N GLN A 321 -14.69 5.24 22.70
CA GLN A 321 -14.70 6.69 22.92
C GLN A 321 -13.29 7.27 22.88
N PHE A 322 -12.33 6.61 23.53
CA PHE A 322 -10.92 7.02 23.49
C PHE A 322 -10.38 7.12 22.06
N TRP A 323 -10.65 6.12 21.20
CA TRP A 323 -10.16 6.15 19.82
C TRP A 323 -10.89 7.17 18.94
N GLN A 324 -12.19 7.38 19.14
CA GLN A 324 -12.93 8.44 18.44
C GLN A 324 -12.33 9.81 18.77
N GLU A 325 -12.14 10.13 20.05
CA GLU A 325 -11.52 11.39 20.48
C GLU A 325 -10.09 11.55 19.95
N LYS A 326 -9.34 10.45 19.85
CA LYS A 326 -7.99 10.45 19.27
C LYS A 326 -8.01 10.73 17.78
N ILE A 327 -8.90 10.07 17.03
CA ILE A 327 -9.07 10.27 15.60
C ILE A 327 -9.44 11.73 15.32
N ASP A 328 -10.41 12.28 16.06
CA ASP A 328 -10.82 13.67 15.92
C ASP A 328 -9.67 14.64 16.22
N ARG A 329 -8.95 14.41 17.33
CA ARG A 329 -7.81 15.25 17.74
C ARG A 329 -6.66 15.23 16.73
N HIS A 330 -6.44 14.10 16.07
CA HIS A 330 -5.39 13.94 15.07
C HIS A 330 -5.87 14.22 13.64
N GLY A 331 -7.09 14.73 13.48
CA GLY A 331 -7.62 15.18 12.19
C GLY A 331 -7.93 14.03 11.23
N GLY A 332 -8.41 12.91 11.76
CA GLY A 332 -8.82 11.74 10.97
C GLY A 332 -7.88 10.53 11.08
N SER A 333 -6.80 10.60 11.86
CA SER A 333 -5.84 9.50 11.99
C SER A 333 -5.68 9.00 13.43
N LEU A 334 -5.13 7.79 13.62
CA LEU A 334 -4.93 7.23 14.97
C LEU A 334 -3.80 7.95 15.73
N PHE A 335 -2.82 8.48 14.99
CA PHE A 335 -1.59 9.06 15.54
C PHE A 335 -1.21 10.37 14.84
N GLY A 336 -0.53 11.26 15.56
CA GLY A 336 -0.24 12.63 15.07
C GLY A 336 0.58 12.71 13.77
N ASN A 337 1.52 11.78 13.55
CA ASN A 337 2.33 11.75 12.31
C ASN A 337 1.66 10.92 11.19
N GLN A 338 0.59 10.18 11.50
CA GLN A 338 -0.03 9.27 10.57
C GLN A 338 -0.87 10.06 9.57
N VAL A 339 -0.50 9.96 8.30
CA VAL A 339 -1.19 10.62 7.18
C VAL A 339 -1.87 9.61 6.27
N ALA A 340 -1.45 8.34 6.32
CA ALA A 340 -2.11 7.25 5.61
C ALA A 340 -2.09 5.95 6.42
N TYR A 341 -2.92 5.00 5.98
CA TYR A 341 -3.00 3.65 6.53
C TYR A 341 -3.10 2.63 5.41
N HIS A 342 -2.33 1.55 5.50
CA HIS A 342 -2.41 0.42 4.59
C HIS A 342 -3.13 -0.74 5.29
N ALA A 343 -4.23 -1.26 4.71
CA ALA A 343 -5.04 -2.30 5.36
C ALA A 343 -4.47 -3.72 5.23
N TRP A 344 -3.51 -3.92 4.32
CA TRP A 344 -2.81 -5.19 4.14
C TRP A 344 -3.80 -6.31 3.83
N SER A 345 -4.61 -6.13 2.79
CA SER A 345 -5.68 -7.05 2.40
C SER A 345 -5.16 -8.47 2.24
N GLN A 346 -3.95 -8.67 1.71
CA GLN A 346 -3.32 -9.98 1.63
C GLN A 346 -3.16 -10.71 2.98
N MET A 347 -3.14 -9.97 4.11
CA MET A 347 -3.05 -10.50 5.47
C MET A 347 -4.38 -10.42 6.25
N ALA A 348 -5.24 -9.47 5.90
CA ALA A 348 -6.47 -9.15 6.64
C ALA A 348 -7.75 -9.70 5.99
N TRP A 349 -7.73 -10.04 4.69
CA TRP A 349 -8.91 -10.36 3.89
C TRP A 349 -9.79 -11.44 4.51
N ASP A 350 -9.27 -12.67 4.62
CA ASP A 350 -10.04 -13.84 5.06
C ASP A 350 -10.60 -13.71 6.49
N ARG A 351 -9.96 -12.89 7.33
CA ARG A 351 -10.28 -12.76 8.76
C ARG A 351 -11.18 -11.56 9.06
N HIS A 352 -11.02 -10.47 8.32
CA HIS A 352 -11.56 -9.17 8.73
C HIS A 352 -12.20 -8.36 7.60
N LEU A 353 -11.71 -8.44 6.35
CA LEU A 353 -12.15 -7.53 5.28
C LEU A 353 -13.12 -8.16 4.27
N SER A 354 -13.11 -9.48 4.08
CA SER A 354 -13.95 -10.15 3.08
C SER A 354 -15.47 -9.98 3.29
N GLY A 355 -15.89 -9.69 4.52
CA GLY A 355 -17.28 -9.42 4.89
C GLY A 355 -17.58 -7.94 5.13
N LEU A 356 -16.72 -7.02 4.69
CA LEU A 356 -16.89 -5.59 4.95
C LEU A 356 -18.07 -5.03 4.15
N THR A 357 -19.02 -4.41 4.85
CA THR A 357 -20.17 -3.72 4.26
C THR A 357 -20.36 -2.37 4.95
N PRO A 358 -21.14 -1.43 4.35
CA PRO A 358 -21.49 -0.18 5.01
C PRO A 358 -22.08 -0.40 6.42
N GLU A 359 -22.96 -1.38 6.56
CA GLU A 359 -23.58 -1.74 7.83
C GLU A 359 -22.54 -2.20 8.87
N VAL A 360 -21.61 -3.08 8.47
CA VAL A 360 -20.55 -3.57 9.37
C VAL A 360 -19.67 -2.43 9.84
N VAL A 361 -19.27 -1.52 8.92
CA VAL A 361 -18.46 -0.34 9.28
C VAL A 361 -19.20 0.55 10.27
N ARG A 362 -20.49 0.81 10.06
CA ARG A 362 -21.28 1.67 10.96
C ARG A 362 -21.55 1.05 12.34
N ARG A 363 -21.83 -0.26 12.40
CA ARG A 363 -22.32 -0.92 13.62
C ARG A 363 -21.24 -1.51 14.50
N LYS A 364 -20.13 -1.96 13.92
CA LYS A 364 -19.08 -2.65 14.66
C LYS A 364 -17.93 -1.70 14.98
N ASP A 365 -17.67 -1.50 16.26
CA ASP A 365 -16.58 -0.63 16.73
C ASP A 365 -15.26 -1.39 16.76
N THR A 366 -14.45 -1.16 15.73
CA THR A 366 -13.04 -1.57 15.63
C THR A 366 -12.22 -0.35 15.28
N ARG A 367 -10.90 -0.35 15.55
CA ARG A 367 -10.05 0.80 15.18
C ARG A 367 -10.10 1.08 13.68
N PHE A 368 -10.11 0.03 12.86
CA PHE A 368 -10.30 0.13 11.42
C PHE A 368 -11.64 0.78 11.04
N ASN A 369 -12.75 0.27 11.58
CA ASN A 369 -14.07 0.79 11.24
C ASN A 369 -14.24 2.25 11.68
N LEU A 370 -13.80 2.59 12.89
CA LEU A 370 -13.79 3.98 13.38
C LEU A 370 -13.00 4.88 12.43
N LEU A 371 -11.85 4.41 11.94
CA LEU A 371 -11.00 5.15 11.02
C LEU A 371 -11.69 5.39 9.67
N VAL A 372 -12.31 4.38 9.07
CA VAL A 372 -12.87 4.51 7.70
C VAL A 372 -14.28 5.12 7.65
N ARG A 373 -14.99 5.23 8.78
CA ARG A 373 -16.33 5.86 8.87
C ARG A 373 -16.34 7.28 8.29
N GLN A 374 -15.25 8.04 8.46
CA GLN A 374 -15.14 9.40 7.94
C GLN A 374 -15.17 9.49 6.40
N PHE A 375 -14.98 8.38 5.69
CA PHE A 375 -15.02 8.31 4.22
C PHE A 375 -16.35 7.80 3.67
N MET A 376 -17.25 7.33 4.55
CA MET A 376 -18.58 6.89 4.16
C MET A 376 -19.46 8.07 3.78
N GLU A 377 -20.23 7.91 2.70
CA GLU A 377 -21.33 8.82 2.39
C GLU A 377 -22.50 8.61 3.35
N GLU A 378 -23.31 9.65 3.58
CA GLU A 378 -24.44 9.59 4.51
C GLU A 378 -25.53 8.60 4.08
N ASP A 379 -25.67 8.35 2.77
CA ASP A 379 -26.69 7.48 2.18
C ASP A 379 -26.32 5.98 2.16
N LEU A 380 -25.13 5.62 2.67
CA LEU A 380 -24.61 4.24 2.70
C LEU A 380 -24.92 3.47 3.98
#